data_AF-A0A7X7C5I0-F1
#
_entry.id   AF-A0A7X7C5I0-F1
#
_cell.length_a   1.000
_cell.length_b   1.000
_cell.length_c   1.000
_cell.angle_alpha   90.00
_cell.angle_beta   90.00
_cell.angle_gamma   90.00
#
_symmetry.space_group_name_H-M   'P 1'
#
loop_
_entity.id
_entity.type
_entity.pdbx_description
1 polymer ?
#
loop_
_entity_poly.entity_id
_entity_poly.type
_entity_poly.pdbx_seq_one_letter_code
_entity_poly.pdbx_strand_id
1 'polypeptide(L)'
;GVPGDTFYFEDGILYRNGKAVDEFYLKDENDEFFQNSKTRDFDLSDHAIIGGESVCTPDGECRLPDGYYFVMGDNRRDSVDSRNLGLFHKSQIMGVAKYRKIGFLHWEKLK
;
A
#
# COMPACT_ATOMS: atom_id res chain seq x y z
N GLY A 1 1.18 -4.11 -0.44
CA GLY A 1 1.28 -5.44 -1.07
C GLY A 1 2.36 -6.28 -0.41
N VAL A 2 2.17 -7.59 -0.39
CA VAL A 2 3.13 -8.61 0.07
C VAL A 2 3.61 -9.46 -1.13
N PRO A 3 4.64 -10.30 -0.97
CA PRO A 3 5.13 -11.14 -2.06
C PRO A 3 4.04 -11.92 -2.78
N GLY A 4 4.13 -11.97 -4.11
CA GLY A 4 3.19 -12.64 -5.00
C GLY A 4 1.92 -11.85 -5.35
N ASP A 5 1.65 -10.74 -4.67
CA ASP A 5 0.48 -9.92 -4.99
C ASP A 5 0.60 -9.25 -6.35
N THR A 6 -0.54 -9.15 -7.04
CA THR A 6 -0.81 -8.16 -8.07
C THR A 6 -1.77 -7.13 -7.52
N PHE A 7 -1.64 -5.87 -7.95
CA PHE A 7 -2.65 -4.88 -7.65
C PHE A 7 -2.57 -3.66 -8.57
N TYR A 8 -3.67 -2.92 -8.61
CA TYR A 8 -3.78 -1.62 -9.25
C TYR A 8 -4.75 -0.74 -8.45
N PHE A 9 -4.70 0.56 -8.69
CA PHE A 9 -5.68 1.52 -8.21
C PHE A 9 -6.50 2.05 -9.38
N GLU A 10 -7.81 2.10 -9.19
CA GLU A 10 -8.76 2.68 -10.14
C GLU A 10 -9.82 3.46 -9.36
N ASP A 11 -10.01 4.72 -9.70
CA ASP A 11 -10.91 5.66 -9.03
C ASP A 11 -10.67 5.78 -7.51
N GLY A 12 -9.43 5.55 -7.08
CA GLY A 12 -9.00 5.54 -5.68
C GLY A 12 -9.32 4.26 -4.91
N ILE A 13 -9.84 3.23 -5.58
CA ILE A 13 -10.10 1.91 -5.02
C ILE A 13 -8.90 1.00 -5.30
N LEU A 14 -8.40 0.32 -4.27
CA LEU A 14 -7.37 -0.70 -4.41
C LEU A 14 -7.99 -2.01 -4.89
N TYR A 15 -7.50 -2.54 -6.01
CA TYR A 15 -7.81 -3.89 -6.47
C TYR A 15 -6.57 -4.77 -6.30
N ARG A 16 -6.63 -5.76 -5.41
CA ARG A 16 -5.51 -6.66 -5.12
C ARG A 16 -5.88 -8.10 -5.46
N ASN A 17 -5.06 -8.77 -6.26
CA ASN A 17 -5.29 -10.13 -6.76
C ASN A 17 -6.71 -10.28 -7.38
N GLY A 18 -7.12 -9.27 -8.15
CA GLY A 18 -8.44 -9.22 -8.81
C GLY A 18 -9.64 -8.91 -7.90
N LYS A 19 -9.42 -8.51 -6.64
CA LYS A 19 -10.49 -8.21 -5.68
C LYS A 19 -10.35 -6.79 -5.15
N ALA A 20 -11.45 -6.04 -5.10
CA ALA A 20 -11.50 -4.76 -4.41
C ALA A 20 -11.19 -4.94 -2.91
N VAL A 21 -10.36 -4.06 -2.37
CA VAL A 21 -9.96 -4.02 -0.97
C VAL A 21 -10.54 -2.78 -0.34
N ASP A 22 -11.30 -2.96 0.74
CA ASP A 22 -11.80 -1.83 1.53
C ASP A 22 -10.69 -1.29 2.46
N GLU A 23 -10.35 -0.01 2.26
CA GLU A 23 -9.36 0.73 3.05
C GLU A 23 -10.07 1.67 4.03
N PHE A 24 -10.90 1.13 4.93
CA PHE A 24 -11.72 1.90 5.87
C PHE A 24 -10.93 2.92 6.72
N TYR A 25 -9.62 2.70 6.93
CA TYR A 25 -8.75 3.63 7.66
C TYR A 25 -8.47 4.94 6.92
N LEU A 26 -8.85 5.03 5.64
CA LEU A 26 -8.73 6.24 4.81
C LEU A 26 -10.03 7.03 4.71
N LYS A 27 -11.11 6.55 5.34
CA LYS A 27 -12.45 7.09 5.17
C LYS A 27 -13.03 7.59 6.49
N ASP A 28 -13.91 8.57 6.39
CA ASP A 28 -14.67 9.11 7.50
C ASP A 28 -15.92 8.26 7.82
N GLU A 29 -16.76 8.76 8.72
CA GLU A 29 -17.99 8.09 9.15
C GLU A 29 -19.08 7.99 8.06
N ASN A 30 -18.95 8.75 6.98
CA ASN A 30 -19.86 8.75 5.84
C ASN A 30 -19.33 7.90 4.66
N ASP A 31 -18.25 7.12 4.88
CA ASP A 31 -17.55 6.34 3.85
C ASP A 31 -16.87 7.23 2.77
N GLU A 32 -16.64 8.51 3.06
CA GLU A 32 -15.92 9.42 2.18
C GLU A 32 -14.42 9.42 2.52
N PHE A 33 -13.55 9.47 1.51
CA PHE A 33 -12.11 9.56 1.74
C PHE A 33 -11.74 10.85 2.49
N PHE A 34 -10.90 10.75 3.52
CA PHE A 34 -10.31 11.94 4.14
C PHE A 34 -9.55 12.76 3.09
N GLN A 35 -9.47 14.08 3.31
CA GLN A 35 -8.64 14.95 2.49
C GLN A 35 -7.24 14.34 2.36
N ASN A 36 -6.70 14.33 1.14
CA ASN A 36 -5.40 13.76 0.80
C ASN A 36 -5.24 12.23 0.89
N SER A 37 -6.33 11.48 1.12
CA SER A 37 -6.28 10.01 1.23
C SER A 37 -6.70 9.29 -0.06
N LYS A 38 -7.34 9.98 -1.01
CA LYS A 38 -7.67 9.37 -2.31
C LYS A 38 -6.38 9.15 -3.12
N THR A 39 -6.19 7.92 -3.56
CA THR A 39 -5.03 7.51 -4.36
C THR A 39 -5.35 7.71 -5.85
N ARG A 40 -4.37 8.16 -6.65
CA ARG A 40 -4.53 8.26 -8.11
C ARG A 40 -4.42 6.88 -8.73
N ASP A 41 -4.94 6.75 -9.94
CA ASP A 41 -4.88 5.50 -10.69
C ASP A 41 -3.43 5.18 -11.07
N PHE A 42 -3.06 3.92 -10.86
CA PHE A 42 -1.75 3.37 -11.26
C PHE A 42 -1.79 1.84 -11.19
N ASP A 43 -0.90 1.20 -11.93
CA ASP A 43 -0.64 -0.23 -11.85
C ASP A 43 0.63 -0.51 -11.04
N LEU A 44 0.71 -1.68 -10.39
CA LEU A 44 1.94 -2.10 -9.70
C LEU A 44 3.19 -1.93 -10.58
N SER A 45 3.07 -2.13 -11.90
CA SER A 45 4.16 -1.97 -12.87
C SER A 45 4.78 -0.58 -12.93
N ASP A 46 4.04 0.45 -12.56
CA ASP A 46 4.54 1.84 -12.57
C ASP A 46 5.56 2.10 -11.46
N HIS A 47 5.51 1.28 -10.38
CA HIS A 47 6.21 1.56 -9.14
C HIS A 47 6.99 0.38 -8.55
N ALA A 48 6.89 -0.81 -9.15
CA ALA A 48 7.66 -1.97 -8.75
C ALA A 48 9.12 -1.84 -9.18
N ILE A 49 9.88 -1.03 -8.44
CA ILE A 49 11.29 -0.73 -8.71
C ILE A 49 12.18 -1.25 -7.60
N ILE A 50 13.28 -1.89 -7.96
CA ILE A 50 14.36 -2.31 -7.06
C ILE A 50 15.68 -1.79 -7.65
N GLY A 51 16.45 -1.02 -6.87
CA GLY A 51 17.75 -0.50 -7.33
C GLY A 51 17.68 0.44 -8.53
N GLY A 52 16.52 1.03 -8.81
CA GLY A 52 16.29 1.90 -9.98
C GLY A 52 15.80 1.16 -11.23
N GLU A 53 15.66 -0.16 -11.17
CA GLU A 53 15.17 -0.97 -12.28
C GLU A 53 13.77 -1.52 -11.99
N SER A 54 12.90 -1.53 -13.01
CA SER A 54 11.60 -2.19 -12.90
C SER A 54 11.80 -3.70 -12.82
N VAL A 55 11.08 -4.34 -11.91
CA VAL A 55 11.09 -5.81 -11.76
C VAL A 55 9.92 -6.49 -12.45
N CYS A 56 9.06 -5.71 -13.11
CA CYS A 56 8.00 -6.22 -13.95
C CYS A 56 8.51 -6.44 -15.38
N THR A 57 8.22 -7.61 -15.95
CA THR A 57 8.47 -7.86 -17.37
C THR A 57 7.33 -7.29 -18.23
N PRO A 58 7.59 -6.71 -19.41
CA PRO A 58 6.56 -6.19 -20.29
C PRO A 58 5.50 -7.22 -20.72
N ASP A 59 5.91 -8.48 -20.86
CA ASP A 59 5.07 -9.53 -21.45
C ASP A 59 4.34 -10.40 -20.40
N GLY A 60 4.42 -10.03 -19.11
CA GLY A 60 3.89 -10.82 -18.01
C GLY A 60 3.10 -9.98 -17.00
N GLU A 61 2.17 -10.63 -16.30
CA GLU A 61 1.44 -9.98 -15.21
C GLU A 61 2.40 -9.67 -14.05
N CYS A 62 2.57 -8.38 -13.74
CA CYS A 62 3.51 -7.98 -12.71
C CYS A 62 3.06 -8.41 -11.32
N ARG A 63 3.96 -9.09 -10.61
CA ARG A 63 3.80 -9.56 -9.23
C ARG A 63 4.90 -9.00 -8.36
N LEU A 64 4.57 -8.76 -7.08
CA LEU A 64 5.59 -8.44 -6.09
C LEU A 64 6.58 -9.62 -5.94
N PRO A 65 7.90 -9.38 -6.08
CA PRO A 65 8.90 -10.44 -5.91
C PRO A 65 8.93 -10.99 -4.49
N ASP A 66 9.47 -12.20 -4.38
CA ASP A 66 9.72 -12.84 -3.08
C ASP A 66 10.59 -11.97 -2.18
N GLY A 67 10.16 -11.82 -0.92
CA GLY A 67 10.87 -11.02 0.07
C GLY A 67 10.68 -9.51 -0.05
N TYR A 68 9.95 -9.01 -1.04
CA TYR A 68 9.69 -7.58 -1.23
C TYR A 68 8.26 -7.17 -0.88
N TYR A 69 8.12 -5.94 -0.41
CA TYR A 69 6.86 -5.35 0.03
C TYR A 69 6.65 -4.02 -0.67
N PHE A 70 5.39 -3.76 -1.02
CA PHE A 70 4.92 -2.44 -1.42
C PHE A 70 4.21 -1.80 -0.24
N VAL A 71 4.71 -0.66 0.23
CA VAL A 71 4.17 0.05 1.39
C VAL A 71 3.64 1.41 0.96
N MET A 72 2.55 1.83 1.60
CA MET A 72 1.95 3.15 1.39
C MET A 72 1.60 3.75 2.73
N GLY A 73 1.81 5.06 2.87
CA GLY A 73 1.36 5.81 4.04
C GLY A 73 -0.10 6.24 3.88
N ASP A 74 -0.82 6.35 4.99
CA ASP A 74 -2.24 6.71 4.99
C ASP A 74 -2.48 8.17 4.54
N ASN A 75 -1.54 9.09 4.83
CA ASN A 75 -1.56 10.42 4.23
C ASN A 75 -1.06 10.36 2.78
N ARG A 76 -1.89 9.81 1.89
CA ARG A 76 -1.51 9.35 0.54
C ARG A 76 -0.86 10.43 -0.31
N ARG A 77 -1.27 11.70 -0.24
CA ARG A 77 -0.67 12.76 -1.08
C ARG A 77 0.70 13.24 -0.58
N ASP A 78 0.96 13.13 0.72
CA ASP A 78 2.20 13.65 1.33
C ASP A 78 3.20 12.55 1.69
N SER A 79 2.79 11.29 1.58
CA SER A 79 3.63 10.14 1.90
C SER A 79 4.69 9.89 0.83
N VAL A 80 5.96 9.83 1.26
CA VAL A 80 7.08 9.35 0.44
C VAL A 80 7.25 7.86 0.72
N ASP A 81 6.62 7.04 -0.13
CA ASP A 81 6.54 5.58 0.05
C ASP A 81 6.88 4.83 -1.25
N SER A 82 6.44 3.59 -1.42
CA SER A 82 6.83 2.75 -2.57
C SER A 82 6.48 3.35 -3.92
N ARG A 83 5.51 4.27 -4.00
CA ARG A 83 5.19 5.01 -5.25
C ARG A 83 6.35 5.90 -5.72
N ASN A 84 7.21 6.33 -4.79
CA ASN A 84 8.36 7.19 -5.07
C ASN A 84 9.70 6.46 -4.88
N LEU A 85 9.76 5.52 -3.94
CA LEU A 85 11.00 4.88 -3.49
C LEU A 85 11.19 3.45 -4.03
N GLY A 86 10.14 2.85 -4.58
CA GLY A 86 10.15 1.45 -4.99
C GLY A 86 9.89 0.46 -3.84
N LEU A 87 10.29 -0.79 -4.06
CA LEU A 87 10.00 -1.90 -3.16
C LEU A 87 10.98 -1.99 -1.99
N PHE A 88 10.48 -2.43 -0.84
CA PHE A 88 11.31 -2.66 0.34
C PHE A 88 11.53 -4.15 0.57
N HIS A 89 12.78 -4.55 0.76
CA HIS A 89 13.11 -5.91 1.12
C HIS A 89 12.76 -6.18 2.59
N LYS A 90 12.36 -7.41 2.91
CA LYS A 90 11.98 -7.84 4.26
C LYS A 90 13.03 -7.49 5.33
N SER A 91 14.32 -7.53 4.98
CA SER A 91 15.41 -7.19 5.90
C SER A 91 15.43 -5.73 6.35
N GLN A 92 14.73 -4.83 5.64
CA GLN A 92 14.57 -3.43 6.03
C GLN A 92 13.41 -3.21 7.00
N ILE A 93 12.55 -4.23 7.20
CA ILE A 93 11.40 -4.15 8.09
C ILE A 93 11.82 -4.61 9.48
N MET A 94 11.91 -3.66 10.40
CA MET A 94 12.32 -3.92 11.80
C MET A 94 11.23 -4.56 12.66
N GLY A 95 9.96 -4.37 12.31
CA GLY A 95 8.84 -4.88 13.08
C GLY A 95 7.49 -4.37 12.62
N VAL A 96 6.45 -4.71 13.38
CA VAL A 96 5.06 -4.34 13.10
C VAL A 96 4.56 -3.45 14.23
N ALA A 97 4.06 -2.27 13.89
CA ALA A 97 3.37 -1.42 14.86
C ALA A 97 2.00 -2.03 15.17
N LYS A 98 1.73 -2.28 16.46
CA LYS A 98 0.46 -2.84 16.92
C LYS A 98 -0.31 -1.78 17.72
N TYR A 99 -1.59 -1.63 17.41
CA TYR A 99 -2.49 -0.75 18.13
C TYR A 99 -3.72 -1.53 18.59
N ARG A 100 -4.21 -1.22 19.79
CA ARG A 100 -5.45 -1.75 20.35
C ARG A 100 -6.48 -0.64 20.41
N LYS A 101 -7.63 -0.84 19.76
CA LYS A 101 -8.81 0.00 19.94
C LYS A 101 -9.51 -0.44 21.23
N ILE A 102 -9.50 0.41 22.25
CA ILE A 102 -10.12 0.12 23.55
C ILE A 102 -11.53 0.73 23.63
N GLY A 103 -11.75 1.86 22.94
CA GLY A 103 -13.04 2.51 22.83
C GLY A 103 -13.08 3.46 21.64
N PHE A 104 -14.20 4.15 21.45
CA PHE A 104 -14.42 5.04 20.30
C PHE A 104 -13.32 6.10 20.12
N LEU A 105 -12.80 6.67 21.22
CA LEU A 105 -11.74 7.69 21.22
C LEU A 105 -10.41 7.21 21.81
N HIS A 106 -10.28 5.94 22.19
CA HIS A 106 -9.10 5.46 22.91
C HIS A 106 -8.39 4.35 22.15
N TRP A 107 -7.19 4.68 21.69
CA TRP A 107 -6.25 3.78 21.06
C TRP A 107 -5.00 3.69 21.92
N GLU A 108 -4.53 2.47 22.17
CA GLU A 108 -3.30 2.20 22.88
C GLU A 108 -2.30 1.55 21.92
N LYS A 109 -1.09 2.10 21.86
CA LYS A 109 0.02 1.45 21.15
C LYS A 109 0.53 0.29 22.00
N LEU A 110 0.48 -0.91 21.44
CA LEU A 110 1.06 -2.10 22.06
C LEU A 110 2.57 -2.14 21.76
N LYS A 111 3.35 -2.48 22.77
CA LYS A 111 4.80 -2.70 22.63
C LYS A 111 5.10 -4.04 21.99
#